data_AF-A0A8J3MYN6-F1
#
_entry.id   AF-A0A8J3MYN6-F1
#
_cell.length_a   1.000
_cell.length_b   1.000
_cell.length_c   1.000
_cell.angle_alpha   90.00
_cell.angle_beta   90.00
_cell.angle_gamma   90.00
#
_symmetry.space_group_name_H-M   'P 1'
#
loop_
_entity.id
_entity.type
_entity.pdbx_description
1 polymer ?
#
loop_
_entity_poly.entity_id
_entity_poly.type
_entity_poly.pdbx_seq_one_letter_code
_entity_poly.pdbx_strand_id
1 'polypeptide(L)'
;MGNRVTHAATHLSEGAVYARMQRESRPWRRKLWEIIYQALTAPRKAEDIAKTVGVSVSTVHRVIAAYKREGVAAIETPGKGGRRRQYLTLEQEHAFLQPFVACAAQGENVTVAEIHHAFEEHVGHLVDDSTIYRLLNRQGWRQHSTDVKTHSGSVSSPETPSAQEDRITRRERRKQPFSPKTTCGRSSRCYPSDLTDREWAILEPLIPSAKEGGRPRTTDMREVLNAIFYVDRTGCQWRALPHDFPAWSTVWSYFRIWRKDGTWQRMHTTLREQVRVRQGREPTPSAAIIDSQSVKTSQKGGFAGMTAERK
;
A
#
# COMPACT_ATOMS: atom_id res chain seq x y z
N MET A 1 -28.17 -8.94 22.07
CA MET A 1 -28.36 -8.04 20.91
C MET A 1 -29.72 -8.33 20.31
N GLY A 2 -30.56 -7.31 20.13
CA GLY A 2 -32.00 -7.48 19.88
C GLY A 2 -32.34 -8.21 18.58
N ASN A 3 -33.44 -8.95 18.60
CA ASN A 3 -33.97 -9.82 17.54
C ASN A 3 -34.54 -9.05 16.32
N ARG A 4 -33.96 -7.89 15.98
CA ARG A 4 -34.53 -6.97 14.98
C ARG A 4 -34.30 -7.51 13.57
N VAL A 5 -35.40 -7.77 12.88
CA VAL A 5 -35.43 -8.12 11.46
C VAL A 5 -35.03 -6.89 10.63
N THR A 6 -34.16 -7.07 9.66
CA THR A 6 -33.75 -5.99 8.75
C THR A 6 -34.64 -5.93 7.53
N HIS A 7 -35.28 -4.78 7.34
CA HIS A 7 -36.06 -4.44 6.15
C HIS A 7 -35.38 -3.30 5.38
N ALA A 8 -35.34 -3.40 4.05
CA ALA A 8 -35.00 -2.29 3.18
C ALA A 8 -36.24 -1.42 2.85
N ALA A 9 -36.02 -0.15 2.48
CA ALA A 9 -37.09 0.71 2.00
C ALA A 9 -37.47 0.37 0.56
N THR A 10 -38.75 0.52 0.20
CA THR A 10 -39.28 0.23 -1.15
C THR A 10 -39.05 1.39 -2.12
N HIS A 11 -37.80 1.86 -2.24
CA HIS A 11 -37.42 2.87 -3.24
C HIS A 11 -37.41 2.31 -4.66
N LEU A 12 -37.36 0.99 -4.80
CA LEU A 12 -37.32 0.28 -6.08
C LEU A 12 -38.06 -1.05 -5.93
N SER A 13 -38.71 -1.51 -7.01
CA SER A 13 -39.34 -2.83 -7.02
C SER A 13 -38.30 -3.96 -6.99
N GLU A 14 -38.68 -5.12 -6.45
CA GLU A 14 -37.79 -6.28 -6.33
C GLU A 14 -37.18 -6.70 -7.68
N GLY A 15 -38.00 -6.74 -8.74
CA GLY A 15 -37.55 -7.06 -10.09
C GLY A 15 -36.55 -6.04 -10.66
N ALA A 16 -36.71 -4.76 -10.32
CA ALA A 16 -35.77 -3.71 -10.74
C ALA A 16 -34.43 -3.81 -10.01
N VAL A 17 -34.44 -4.18 -8.72
CA VAL A 17 -33.22 -4.45 -7.94
C VAL A 17 -32.47 -5.64 -8.52
N TYR A 18 -33.20 -6.72 -8.83
CA TYR A 18 -32.63 -7.92 -9.45
C TYR A 18 -32.01 -7.63 -10.82
N ALA A 19 -32.70 -6.89 -11.69
CA ALA A 19 -32.17 -6.51 -13.00
C ALA A 19 -30.89 -5.68 -12.90
N ARG A 20 -30.79 -4.74 -11.94
CA ARG A 20 -29.57 -3.96 -11.69
C ARG A 20 -28.44 -4.80 -11.13
N MET A 21 -28.73 -5.73 -10.23
CA MET A 21 -27.74 -6.67 -9.68
C MET A 21 -27.09 -7.50 -10.79
N GLN A 22 -27.86 -7.96 -11.78
CA GLN A 22 -27.37 -8.77 -12.91
C GLN A 22 -26.56 -7.94 -13.91
N ARG A 23 -26.95 -6.68 -14.15
CA ARG A 23 -26.23 -5.78 -15.09
C ARG A 23 -24.92 -5.23 -14.52
N GLU A 24 -24.79 -5.15 -13.19
CA GLU A 24 -23.63 -4.54 -12.55
C GLU A 24 -22.37 -5.42 -12.68
N SER A 25 -21.35 -4.87 -13.33
CA SER A 25 -20.07 -5.55 -13.58
C SER A 25 -19.13 -5.49 -12.38
N ARG A 26 -19.28 -4.48 -11.51
CA ARG A 26 -18.38 -4.28 -10.37
C ARG A 26 -18.75 -5.22 -9.21
N PRO A 27 -17.87 -6.16 -8.79
CA PRO A 27 -18.21 -7.16 -7.78
C PRO A 27 -18.67 -6.58 -6.45
N TRP A 28 -18.05 -5.47 -6.01
CA TRP A 28 -18.39 -4.82 -4.75
C TRP A 28 -19.77 -4.15 -4.79
N ARG A 29 -20.20 -3.60 -5.95
CA ARG A 29 -21.54 -3.01 -6.11
C ARG A 29 -22.62 -4.06 -6.24
N ARG A 30 -22.33 -5.15 -6.94
CA ARG A 30 -23.23 -6.31 -7.01
C ARG A 30 -23.59 -6.81 -5.61
N LYS A 31 -22.60 -6.94 -4.72
CA LYS A 31 -22.83 -7.29 -3.30
C LYS A 31 -23.72 -6.28 -2.55
N LEU A 32 -23.65 -4.99 -2.86
CA LEU A 32 -24.54 -3.98 -2.25
C LEU A 32 -25.98 -4.16 -2.71
N TRP A 33 -26.19 -4.42 -4.00
CA TRP A 33 -27.51 -4.73 -4.55
C TRP A 33 -28.08 -6.04 -4.01
N GLU A 34 -27.23 -7.04 -3.81
CA GLU A 34 -27.62 -8.33 -3.23
C GLU A 34 -28.12 -8.20 -1.78
N ILE A 35 -27.45 -7.37 -0.96
CA ILE A 35 -27.91 -7.06 0.42
C ILE A 35 -29.32 -6.47 0.40
N ILE A 36 -29.61 -5.57 -0.54
CA ILE A 36 -30.91 -4.90 -0.63
C ILE A 36 -31.98 -5.84 -1.17
N TYR A 37 -31.64 -6.65 -2.17
CA TYR A 37 -32.53 -7.69 -2.70
C TYR A 37 -32.97 -8.65 -1.58
N GLN A 38 -32.03 -9.17 -0.80
CA GLN A 38 -32.34 -10.04 0.34
C GLN A 38 -33.19 -9.34 1.40
N ALA A 39 -32.91 -8.07 1.69
CA ALA A 39 -33.67 -7.29 2.66
C ALA A 39 -35.07 -6.85 2.18
N LEU A 40 -35.38 -6.98 0.88
CA LEU A 40 -36.70 -6.75 0.29
C LEU A 40 -37.51 -8.06 0.19
N THR A 41 -36.93 -9.09 -0.43
CA THR A 41 -37.64 -10.34 -0.76
C THR A 41 -37.78 -11.29 0.44
N ALA A 42 -36.80 -11.31 1.35
CA ALA A 42 -36.81 -12.21 2.51
C ALA A 42 -36.15 -11.53 3.73
N PRO A 43 -36.85 -10.59 4.39
CA PRO A 43 -36.28 -9.86 5.52
C PRO A 43 -35.92 -10.82 6.67
N ARG A 44 -34.63 -10.89 6.99
CA ARG A 44 -34.04 -11.75 8.03
C ARG A 44 -33.16 -10.91 8.96
N LYS A 45 -32.42 -11.54 9.87
CA LYS A 45 -31.43 -10.81 10.69
C LYS A 45 -30.25 -10.37 9.81
N ALA A 46 -29.65 -9.23 10.18
CA ALA A 46 -28.45 -8.74 9.50
C ALA A 46 -27.29 -9.75 9.51
N GLU A 47 -27.21 -10.59 10.56
CA GLU A 47 -26.22 -11.66 10.68
C GLU A 47 -26.39 -12.74 9.61
N ASP A 48 -27.63 -13.10 9.29
CA ASP A 48 -27.92 -14.13 8.30
C ASP A 48 -27.64 -13.61 6.89
N ILE A 49 -28.06 -12.38 6.60
CA ILE A 49 -27.75 -11.69 5.33
C ILE A 49 -26.23 -11.54 5.16
N ALA A 50 -25.52 -11.16 6.23
CA ALA A 50 -24.07 -11.03 6.22
C ALA A 50 -23.35 -12.35 5.89
N LYS A 51 -23.82 -13.47 6.44
CA LYS A 51 -23.30 -14.81 6.15
C LYS A 51 -23.55 -15.22 4.69
N THR A 52 -24.75 -14.99 4.17
CA THR A 52 -25.11 -15.36 2.79
C THR A 52 -24.30 -14.56 1.75
N VAL A 53 -24.17 -13.23 1.93
CA VAL A 53 -23.45 -12.36 0.98
C VAL A 53 -21.92 -12.38 1.19
N GLY A 54 -21.46 -12.86 2.35
CA GLY A 54 -20.04 -12.85 2.72
C GLY A 54 -19.52 -11.43 3.02
N VAL A 55 -20.25 -10.69 3.84
CA VAL A 55 -19.90 -9.33 4.30
C VAL A 55 -20.02 -9.22 5.83
N SER A 56 -19.56 -8.11 6.42
CA SER A 56 -19.75 -7.88 7.85
C SER A 56 -21.16 -7.38 8.18
N VAL A 57 -21.66 -7.70 9.38
CA VAL A 57 -22.96 -7.23 9.90
C VAL A 57 -23.05 -5.70 9.85
N SER A 58 -21.96 -5.01 10.21
CA SER A 58 -21.85 -3.54 10.13
C SER A 58 -22.03 -3.01 8.70
N THR A 59 -21.60 -3.77 7.69
CA THR A 59 -21.80 -3.40 6.29
C THR A 59 -23.27 -3.49 5.91
N VAL A 60 -23.97 -4.57 6.30
CA VAL A 60 -25.41 -4.73 6.07
C VAL A 60 -26.17 -3.55 6.68
N HIS A 61 -25.92 -3.23 7.95
CA HIS A 61 -26.57 -2.10 8.62
C HIS A 61 -26.30 -0.76 7.91
N ARG A 62 -25.04 -0.48 7.54
CA ARG A 62 -24.66 0.75 6.86
C ARG A 62 -25.34 0.89 5.50
N VAL A 63 -25.39 -0.19 4.73
CA VAL A 63 -25.98 -0.21 3.38
C VAL A 63 -27.48 -0.02 3.45
N ILE A 64 -28.17 -0.75 4.33
CA ILE A 64 -29.61 -0.61 4.53
C ILE A 64 -29.96 0.80 5.03
N ALA A 65 -29.20 1.33 5.98
CA ALA A 65 -29.41 2.70 6.48
C ALA A 65 -29.19 3.75 5.38
N ALA A 66 -28.12 3.63 4.59
CA ALA A 66 -27.86 4.54 3.47
C ALA A 66 -28.96 4.47 2.40
N TYR A 67 -29.36 3.25 2.02
CA TYR A 67 -30.43 3.03 1.05
C TYR A 67 -31.77 3.57 1.54
N LYS A 68 -32.08 3.46 2.84
CA LYS A 68 -33.29 4.07 3.42
C LYS A 68 -33.32 5.59 3.23
N ARG A 69 -32.18 6.28 3.39
CA ARG A 69 -32.10 7.74 3.30
C ARG A 69 -32.03 8.26 1.86
N GLU A 70 -31.24 7.63 1.02
CA GLU A 70 -30.82 8.16 -0.29
C GLU A 70 -31.31 7.31 -1.47
N GLY A 71 -31.96 6.17 -1.20
CA GLY A 71 -32.42 5.25 -2.24
C GLY A 71 -31.28 4.75 -3.12
N VAL A 72 -31.53 4.71 -4.42
CA VAL A 72 -30.58 4.23 -5.45
C VAL A 72 -29.25 4.98 -5.42
N ALA A 73 -29.28 6.28 -5.10
CA ALA A 73 -28.08 7.11 -5.05
C ALA A 73 -27.06 6.60 -4.02
N ALA A 74 -27.48 5.91 -2.96
CA ALA A 74 -26.58 5.34 -1.96
C ALA A 74 -25.60 4.30 -2.54
N ILE A 75 -25.97 3.64 -3.64
CA ILE A 75 -25.22 2.53 -4.25
C ILE A 75 -24.55 2.96 -5.55
N GLU A 76 -25.28 3.73 -6.37
CA GLU A 76 -24.81 4.14 -7.69
C GLU A 76 -23.81 5.29 -7.61
N THR A 77 -23.92 6.13 -6.58
CA THR A 77 -22.92 7.18 -6.36
C THR A 77 -21.55 6.52 -6.13
N PRO A 78 -20.50 6.90 -6.87
CA PRO A 78 -19.15 6.45 -6.60
C PRO A 78 -18.82 6.69 -5.12
N GLY A 79 -18.29 5.69 -4.43
CA GLY A 79 -17.98 5.79 -3.00
C GLY A 79 -16.93 6.86 -2.66
N LYS A 80 -16.41 6.84 -1.42
CA LYS A 80 -15.39 7.80 -0.93
C LYS A 80 -14.31 8.10 -1.98
N GLY A 81 -14.32 9.33 -2.45
CA GLY A 81 -13.47 9.83 -3.54
C GLY A 81 -13.95 11.19 -4.04
N GLY A 82 -14.19 12.12 -3.09
CA GLY A 82 -14.50 13.51 -3.42
C GLY A 82 -13.21 14.34 -3.57
N ARG A 83 -13.32 15.52 -4.18
CA ARG A 83 -12.22 16.48 -4.35
C ARG A 83 -11.89 17.16 -3.01
N ARG A 84 -11.31 16.39 -2.09
CA ARG A 84 -10.85 16.86 -0.78
C ARG A 84 -9.52 17.58 -0.96
N ARG A 85 -9.45 18.86 -0.57
CA ARG A 85 -8.33 19.80 -0.79
C ARG A 85 -8.19 20.22 -2.26
N GLN A 86 -9.27 20.80 -2.80
CA GLN A 86 -9.27 21.44 -4.11
C GLN A 86 -8.89 22.92 -4.00
N TYR A 87 -8.15 23.43 -5.00
CA TYR A 87 -7.83 24.85 -5.11
C TYR A 87 -9.02 25.67 -5.65
N LEU A 88 -9.82 25.11 -6.55
CA LEU A 88 -10.96 25.79 -7.20
C LEU A 88 -12.24 24.95 -7.09
N THR A 89 -13.41 25.41 -7.53
CA THR A 89 -14.59 24.57 -7.82
C THR A 89 -14.55 24.02 -9.25
N LEU A 90 -15.46 23.12 -9.65
CA LEU A 90 -15.49 22.62 -11.04
C LEU A 90 -15.82 23.72 -12.04
N GLU A 91 -16.74 24.61 -11.68
CA GLU A 91 -17.12 25.78 -12.48
C GLU A 91 -15.95 26.75 -12.62
N GLN A 92 -15.20 26.99 -11.54
CA GLN A 92 -14.01 27.83 -11.57
C GLN A 92 -12.86 27.21 -12.38
N GLU A 93 -12.63 25.89 -12.30
CA GLU A 93 -11.67 25.21 -13.17
C GLU A 93 -12.04 25.33 -14.65
N HIS A 94 -13.33 25.19 -14.97
CA HIS A 94 -13.85 25.39 -16.32
C HIS A 94 -13.58 26.82 -16.82
N ALA A 95 -13.91 27.82 -16.00
CA ALA A 95 -13.71 29.23 -16.32
C ALA A 95 -12.22 29.57 -16.52
N PHE A 96 -11.34 29.03 -15.66
CA PHE A 96 -9.89 29.19 -15.78
C PHE A 96 -9.34 28.61 -17.09
N LEU A 97 -9.85 27.45 -17.54
CA LEU A 97 -9.39 26.81 -18.75
C LEU A 97 -9.97 27.38 -20.04
N GLN A 98 -11.10 28.10 -20.00
CA GLN A 98 -11.75 28.68 -21.19
C GLN A 98 -10.80 29.45 -22.13
N PRO A 99 -9.94 30.38 -21.66
CA PRO A 99 -9.03 31.10 -22.55
C PRO A 99 -8.07 30.18 -23.29
N PHE A 100 -7.55 29.14 -22.62
CA PHE A 100 -6.65 28.16 -23.23
C PHE A 100 -7.37 27.27 -24.25
N VAL A 101 -8.65 26.95 -24.03
CA VAL A 101 -9.48 26.26 -25.04
C VAL A 101 -9.67 27.14 -26.26
N ALA A 102 -9.90 28.44 -26.07
CA ALA A 102 -10.09 29.39 -27.17
C ALA A 102 -8.82 29.56 -28.03
N CYS A 103 -7.64 29.67 -27.40
CA CYS A 103 -6.35 29.69 -28.08
C CYS A 103 -6.07 28.38 -28.84
N ALA A 104 -6.34 27.23 -28.21
CA ALA A 104 -6.19 25.93 -28.86
C ALA A 104 -7.12 25.76 -30.07
N ALA A 105 -8.34 26.31 -30.01
CA ALA A 105 -9.28 26.31 -31.14
C ALA A 105 -8.82 27.18 -32.32
N GLN A 106 -7.96 28.18 -32.07
CA GLN A 106 -7.34 29.02 -33.09
C GLN A 106 -6.07 28.40 -33.69
N GLY A 107 -5.66 27.21 -33.24
CA GLY A 107 -4.49 26.49 -33.74
C GLY A 107 -3.18 26.85 -33.02
N GLU A 108 -3.24 27.57 -31.91
CA GLU A 108 -2.07 27.87 -31.08
C GLU A 108 -1.71 26.67 -30.19
N ASN A 109 -0.41 26.37 -30.09
CA ASN A 109 0.09 25.27 -29.26
C ASN A 109 0.23 25.73 -27.80
N VAL A 110 -0.82 25.52 -27.00
CA VAL A 110 -0.77 25.76 -25.55
C VAL A 110 0.05 24.68 -24.85
N THR A 111 1.11 25.07 -24.14
CA THR A 111 1.95 24.10 -23.41
C THR A 111 1.44 23.87 -21.98
N VAL A 112 1.71 22.68 -21.43
CA VAL A 112 1.33 22.35 -20.04
C VAL A 112 2.04 23.25 -19.03
N ALA A 113 3.24 23.73 -19.37
CA ALA A 113 4.02 24.65 -18.54
C ALA A 113 3.35 26.04 -18.43
N GLU A 114 2.79 26.55 -19.53
CA GLU A 114 2.03 27.81 -19.53
C GLU A 114 0.79 27.73 -18.65
N ILE A 115 0.02 26.63 -18.77
CA ILE A 115 -1.17 26.39 -17.95
C ILE A 115 -0.79 26.27 -16.47
N HIS A 116 0.34 25.62 -16.17
CA HIS A 116 0.85 25.47 -14.81
C HIS A 116 1.23 26.81 -14.18
N HIS A 117 2.00 27.64 -14.89
CA HIS A 117 2.37 28.97 -14.41
C HIS A 117 1.16 29.88 -14.17
N ALA A 118 0.23 29.93 -15.12
CA ALA A 118 -1.00 30.70 -14.99
C ALA A 118 -1.88 30.20 -13.81
N PHE A 119 -1.82 28.91 -13.51
CA PHE A 119 -2.55 28.34 -12.38
C PHE A 119 -1.91 28.71 -11.04
N GLU A 120 -0.57 28.73 -10.95
CA GLU A 120 0.14 29.18 -9.76
C GLU A 120 -0.11 30.67 -9.47
N GLU A 121 -0.16 31.51 -10.51
CA GLU A 121 -0.51 32.92 -10.39
C GLU A 121 -1.96 33.10 -9.89
N HIS A 122 -2.91 32.31 -10.41
CA HIS A 122 -4.31 32.35 -10.00
C HIS A 122 -4.54 31.90 -8.55
N VAL A 123 -3.75 30.93 -8.07
CA VAL A 123 -3.87 30.37 -6.71
C VAL A 123 -2.98 31.11 -5.69
N GLY A 124 -1.95 31.83 -6.16
CA GLY A 124 -1.06 32.65 -5.34
C GLY A 124 0.02 31.85 -4.60
N HIS A 125 0.25 30.59 -4.95
CA HIS A 125 1.34 29.78 -4.40
C HIS A 125 1.72 28.64 -5.37
N LEU A 126 2.90 28.05 -5.13
CA LEU A 126 3.42 26.95 -5.95
C LEU A 126 2.55 25.69 -5.83
N VAL A 127 2.36 24.99 -6.95
CA VAL A 127 1.49 23.81 -7.05
C VAL A 127 2.24 22.67 -7.73
N ASP A 128 2.10 21.44 -7.24
CA ASP A 128 2.72 20.26 -7.84
C ASP A 128 2.14 19.96 -9.24
N ASP A 129 2.99 19.61 -10.22
CA ASP A 129 2.64 19.29 -11.62
C ASP A 129 1.47 18.31 -11.74
N SER A 130 1.38 17.33 -10.83
CA SER A 130 0.31 16.33 -10.84
C SER A 130 -1.07 16.96 -10.64
N THR A 131 -1.15 18.17 -10.10
CA THR A 131 -2.39 18.93 -9.93
C THR A 131 -2.95 19.37 -11.28
N ILE A 132 -2.10 19.91 -12.16
CA ILE A 132 -2.49 20.34 -13.51
C ILE A 132 -2.86 19.14 -14.36
N TYR A 133 -2.09 18.05 -14.32
CA TYR A 133 -2.44 16.83 -15.03
C TYR A 133 -3.79 16.25 -14.57
N ARG A 134 -4.10 16.30 -13.27
CA ARG A 134 -5.42 15.86 -12.76
C ARG A 134 -6.54 16.80 -13.17
N LEU A 135 -6.31 18.11 -13.20
CA LEU A 135 -7.25 19.13 -13.64
C LEU A 135 -7.60 18.94 -15.12
N LEU A 136 -6.59 18.82 -15.98
CA LEU A 136 -6.75 18.61 -17.42
C LEU A 136 -7.47 17.29 -17.74
N ASN A 137 -7.07 16.18 -17.09
CA ASN A 137 -7.69 14.87 -17.29
C ASN A 137 -9.18 14.84 -16.86
N ARG A 138 -9.56 15.62 -15.85
CA ARG A 138 -10.96 15.73 -15.39
C ARG A 138 -11.84 16.48 -16.40
N GLN A 139 -11.29 17.50 -17.03
CA GLN A 139 -11.98 18.29 -18.04
C GLN A 139 -11.90 17.67 -19.44
N GLY A 140 -11.48 16.40 -19.53
CA GLY A 140 -11.48 15.63 -20.76
C GLY A 140 -10.38 16.01 -21.77
N TRP A 141 -9.39 16.81 -21.37
CA TRP A 141 -8.27 17.16 -22.23
C TRP A 141 -7.43 15.89 -22.49
N ARG A 142 -7.17 15.61 -23.77
CA ARG A 142 -6.35 14.47 -24.19
C ARG A 142 -5.01 14.96 -24.74
N GLN A 143 -3.95 14.26 -24.38
CA GLN A 143 -2.61 14.54 -24.88
C GLN A 143 -2.51 14.16 -26.35
N HIS A 144 -2.38 15.15 -27.23
CA HIS A 144 -1.91 14.95 -28.60
C HIS A 144 -0.39 15.13 -28.60
N SER A 145 0.39 14.05 -28.64
CA SER A 145 1.83 14.18 -28.82
C SER A 145 2.12 14.52 -30.28
N THR A 146 2.58 15.74 -30.55
CA THR A 146 3.26 16.04 -31.81
C THR A 146 4.72 15.63 -31.66
N ASP A 147 5.10 14.48 -32.25
CA ASP A 147 6.52 14.15 -32.45
C ASP A 147 7.10 15.10 -33.49
N VAL A 148 7.46 16.32 -33.09
CA VAL A 148 8.20 17.24 -33.95
C VAL A 148 9.69 16.91 -33.81
N LYS A 149 10.19 16.04 -34.69
CA LYS A 149 11.63 15.98 -35.01
C LYS A 149 11.98 17.22 -35.83
N THR A 150 12.32 18.32 -35.16
CA THR A 150 12.96 19.47 -35.80
C THR A 150 14.31 19.05 -36.38
N HIS A 151 14.38 18.92 -37.71
CA HIS A 151 15.63 18.95 -38.47
C HIS A 151 15.89 20.42 -38.83
N SER A 152 16.81 21.08 -38.14
CA SER A 152 17.41 22.33 -38.61
C SER A 152 18.91 22.09 -38.86
N GLY A 153 19.36 22.48 -40.04
CA GLY A 153 20.72 22.25 -40.54
C GLY A 153 21.78 23.06 -39.80
N SER A 154 22.92 22.39 -39.61
CA SER A 154 24.31 22.87 -39.55
C SER A 154 24.58 24.34 -39.21
N VAL A 155 25.09 24.56 -37.99
CA VAL A 155 26.26 25.41 -37.70
C VAL A 155 27.12 24.71 -36.65
N SER A 156 28.43 24.74 -36.85
CA SER A 156 29.48 23.93 -36.23
C SER A 156 29.99 24.43 -34.87
N SER A 157 30.39 23.49 -34.00
CA SER A 157 31.25 23.59 -32.78
C SER A 157 30.55 23.79 -31.42
N PRO A 158 31.20 23.41 -30.29
CA PRO A 158 31.86 22.15 -29.94
C PRO A 158 30.99 21.31 -29.00
N GLU A 159 31.13 19.98 -29.06
CA GLU A 159 30.31 19.00 -28.35
C GLU A 159 30.37 19.18 -26.83
N THR A 160 29.25 19.60 -26.25
CA THR A 160 28.91 19.37 -24.84
C THR A 160 28.01 18.13 -24.80
N PRO A 161 28.25 17.11 -23.96
CA PRO A 161 27.44 15.90 -23.97
C PRO A 161 25.98 16.27 -23.68
N SER A 162 25.10 15.99 -24.63
CA SER A 162 23.70 16.42 -24.58
C SER A 162 22.90 15.55 -23.60
N ALA A 163 21.95 16.19 -22.90
CA ALA A 163 21.05 15.56 -21.94
C ALA A 163 20.16 14.42 -22.52
N GLN A 164 20.21 14.17 -23.83
CA GLN A 164 19.51 13.05 -24.49
C GLN A 164 20.27 11.73 -24.36
N GLU A 165 21.60 11.74 -24.34
CA GLU A 165 22.40 10.53 -24.02
C GLU A 165 22.22 10.13 -22.55
N ASP A 166 22.11 11.11 -21.66
CA ASP A 166 21.76 10.90 -20.25
C ASP A 166 20.35 10.32 -20.04
N ARG A 167 19.43 10.53 -21.00
CA ARG A 167 18.03 10.06 -20.92
C ARG A 167 17.85 8.65 -21.50
N ILE A 168 18.58 8.32 -22.57
CA ILE A 168 18.68 6.96 -23.12
C ILE A 168 19.40 6.06 -22.10
N THR A 169 20.54 6.50 -21.58
CA THR A 169 21.27 5.77 -20.53
C THR A 169 20.47 5.61 -19.23
N ARG A 170 19.59 6.55 -18.84
CA ARG A 170 18.71 6.39 -17.66
C ARG A 170 17.64 5.30 -17.82
N ARG A 171 17.10 5.12 -19.03
CA ARG A 171 16.06 4.12 -19.33
C ARG A 171 16.69 2.73 -19.49
N GLU A 172 17.86 2.64 -20.11
CA GLU A 172 18.69 1.41 -20.14
C GLU A 172 19.16 1.01 -18.72
N ARG A 173 19.65 1.95 -17.89
CA ARG A 173 20.08 1.69 -16.51
C ARG A 173 18.97 1.17 -15.59
N ARG A 174 17.71 1.50 -15.87
CA ARG A 174 16.54 1.00 -15.11
C ARG A 174 16.12 -0.43 -15.48
N LYS A 175 16.52 -0.92 -16.64
CA LYS A 175 16.21 -2.27 -17.14
C LYS A 175 17.36 -3.26 -16.99
N GLN A 176 18.57 -2.79 -16.72
CA GLN A 176 19.67 -3.64 -16.31
C GLN A 176 19.33 -4.23 -14.92
N PRO A 177 19.43 -5.56 -14.72
CA PRO A 177 19.45 -6.08 -13.35
C PRO A 177 20.56 -5.36 -12.61
N PHE A 178 20.28 -4.90 -11.39
CA PHE A 178 21.32 -4.35 -10.53
C PHE A 178 22.43 -5.41 -10.47
N SER A 179 23.59 -5.11 -11.05
CA SER A 179 24.76 -5.97 -10.91
C SER A 179 24.93 -6.18 -9.41
N PRO A 180 25.00 -7.43 -8.90
CA PRO A 180 25.32 -7.63 -7.49
C PRO A 180 26.60 -6.83 -7.27
N LYS A 181 26.59 -5.89 -6.32
CA LYS A 181 27.78 -5.08 -6.03
C LYS A 181 28.92 -6.09 -5.94
N THR A 182 29.82 -6.02 -6.91
CA THR A 182 30.99 -6.89 -6.97
C THR A 182 31.61 -6.84 -5.59
N THR A 183 31.66 -8.01 -4.97
CA THR A 183 32.43 -8.39 -3.78
C THR A 183 33.20 -7.25 -3.12
N CYS A 184 32.79 -6.92 -1.90
CA CYS A 184 33.62 -6.43 -0.80
C CYS A 184 34.95 -5.76 -1.22
N GLY A 185 34.86 -4.54 -1.75
CA GLY A 185 35.95 -3.57 -1.79
C GLY A 185 35.80 -2.61 -0.61
N ARG A 186 36.38 -2.97 0.54
CA ARG A 186 36.51 -2.21 1.80
C ARG A 186 36.29 -0.69 1.64
N SER A 187 35.15 -0.15 2.05
CA SER A 187 34.97 1.30 2.39
C SER A 187 33.56 1.71 2.89
N SER A 188 32.70 0.78 3.31
CA SER A 188 31.52 1.11 4.14
C SER A 188 31.75 0.54 5.52
N ARG A 189 31.58 1.34 6.58
CA ARG A 189 31.74 0.89 7.97
C ARG A 189 30.70 -0.19 8.25
N CYS A 190 31.10 -1.45 8.24
CA CYS A 190 30.23 -2.55 8.66
C CYS A 190 30.02 -2.45 10.18
N TYR A 191 28.80 -2.72 10.63
CA TYR A 191 28.54 -2.89 12.04
C TYR A 191 29.07 -4.27 12.50
N PRO A 192 29.49 -4.42 13.76
CA PRO A 192 29.87 -5.73 14.31
C PRO A 192 28.76 -6.79 14.27
N SER A 193 27.51 -6.36 14.04
CA SER A 193 26.33 -7.19 13.87
C SER A 193 26.08 -7.65 12.42
N ASP A 194 26.87 -7.17 11.46
CA ASP A 194 26.64 -7.45 10.05
C ASP A 194 27.07 -8.87 9.68
N LEU A 195 26.29 -9.49 8.77
CA LEU A 195 26.57 -10.83 8.28
C LEU A 195 27.82 -10.85 7.39
N THR A 196 28.68 -11.83 7.62
CA THR A 196 29.73 -12.19 6.68
C THR A 196 29.14 -12.82 5.41
N ASP A 197 29.90 -12.78 4.30
CA ASP A 197 29.44 -13.39 3.03
C ASP A 197 29.15 -14.89 3.16
N ARG A 198 29.89 -15.58 4.03
CA ARG A 198 29.70 -17.01 4.32
C ARG A 198 28.39 -17.27 5.07
N GLU A 199 28.06 -16.44 6.05
CA GLU A 199 26.80 -16.55 6.80
C GLU A 199 25.62 -16.17 5.91
N TRP A 200 25.79 -15.13 5.08
CA TRP A 200 24.78 -14.73 4.11
C TRP A 200 24.45 -15.86 3.13
N ALA A 201 25.45 -16.57 2.62
CA ALA A 201 25.23 -17.70 1.70
C ALA A 201 24.37 -18.83 2.30
N ILE A 202 24.36 -18.99 3.64
CA ILE A 202 23.51 -19.97 4.33
C ILE A 202 22.08 -19.45 4.45
N LEU A 203 21.91 -18.14 4.69
CA LEU A 203 20.61 -17.52 4.98
C LEU A 203 19.84 -17.15 3.72
N GLU A 204 20.52 -16.70 2.67
CA GLU A 204 19.94 -16.28 1.39
C GLU A 204 18.87 -17.25 0.85
N PRO A 205 19.12 -18.58 0.74
CA PRO A 205 18.13 -19.51 0.19
C PRO A 205 16.91 -19.71 1.10
N LEU A 206 16.98 -19.34 2.39
CA LEU A 206 15.88 -19.48 3.35
C LEU A 206 14.93 -18.27 3.32
N ILE A 207 15.33 -17.19 2.64
CA ILE A 207 14.52 -15.99 2.48
C ILE A 207 13.49 -16.21 1.38
N PRO A 208 12.19 -15.94 1.61
CA PRO A 208 11.18 -16.08 0.58
C PRO A 208 11.47 -15.16 -0.61
N SER A 209 11.26 -15.69 -1.81
CA SER A 209 11.34 -14.92 -3.04
C SER A 209 10.33 -13.77 -3.05
N ALA A 210 10.60 -12.76 -3.88
CA ALA A 210 9.66 -11.66 -4.05
C ALA A 210 8.34 -12.23 -4.61
N LYS A 211 7.21 -11.82 -4.02
CA LYS A 211 5.89 -12.26 -4.50
C LYS A 211 5.67 -11.81 -5.95
N GLU A 212 5.10 -12.70 -6.75
CA GLU A 212 4.70 -12.38 -8.12
C GLU A 212 3.47 -11.48 -8.12
N GLY A 213 3.53 -10.40 -8.91
CA GLY A 213 2.51 -9.36 -8.96
C GLY A 213 2.68 -8.26 -7.90
N GLY A 214 2.66 -7.00 -8.35
CA GLY A 214 2.81 -5.81 -7.51
C GLY A 214 4.07 -5.00 -7.81
N ARG A 215 4.46 -4.10 -6.89
CA ARG A 215 5.69 -3.30 -7.03
C ARG A 215 6.90 -4.23 -6.84
N PRO A 216 7.88 -4.23 -7.76
CA PRO A 216 9.06 -5.07 -7.64
C PRO A 216 9.84 -4.74 -6.37
N ARG A 217 10.42 -5.76 -5.74
CA ARG A 217 11.26 -5.63 -4.55
C ARG A 217 12.56 -4.93 -4.94
N THR A 218 12.72 -3.66 -4.55
CA THR A 218 13.95 -2.88 -4.77
C THR A 218 14.92 -2.95 -3.59
N THR A 219 14.46 -3.39 -2.42
CA THR A 219 15.26 -3.42 -1.19
C THR A 219 16.19 -4.63 -1.16
N ASP A 220 17.45 -4.41 -0.76
CA ASP A 220 18.42 -5.48 -0.51
C ASP A 220 18.04 -6.25 0.76
N MET A 221 17.93 -7.58 0.65
CA MET A 221 17.53 -8.45 1.76
C MET A 221 18.66 -8.64 2.78
N ARG A 222 19.92 -8.52 2.35
CA ARG A 222 21.07 -8.60 3.26
C ARG A 222 21.06 -7.44 4.23
N GLU A 223 20.84 -6.23 3.71
CA GLU A 223 20.72 -5.02 4.53
C GLU A 223 19.52 -5.06 5.48
N VAL A 224 18.41 -5.70 5.07
CA VAL A 224 17.27 -5.93 5.96
C VAL A 224 17.65 -6.86 7.11
N LEU A 225 18.38 -7.96 6.86
CA LEU A 225 18.84 -8.85 7.94
C LEU A 225 19.88 -8.18 8.84
N ASN A 226 20.87 -7.49 8.27
CA ASN A 226 21.87 -6.73 9.04
C ASN A 226 21.19 -5.73 9.97
N ALA A 227 20.20 -4.97 9.48
CA ALA A 227 19.44 -4.03 10.30
C ALA A 227 18.69 -4.72 11.45
N ILE A 228 18.14 -5.93 11.23
CA ILE A 228 17.44 -6.69 12.28
C ILE A 228 18.43 -7.21 13.31
N PHE A 229 19.58 -7.74 12.89
CA PHE A 229 20.63 -8.16 13.81
C PHE A 229 21.25 -7.00 14.58
N TYR A 230 21.34 -5.82 13.97
CA TYR A 230 21.75 -4.60 14.66
C TYR A 230 20.78 -4.27 15.80
N VAL A 231 19.47 -4.29 15.54
CA VAL A 231 18.44 -4.05 16.57
C VAL A 231 18.50 -5.12 17.66
N ASP A 232 18.64 -6.39 17.30
CA ASP A 232 18.74 -7.51 18.25
C ASP A 232 19.99 -7.38 19.15
N ARG A 233 21.14 -7.03 18.56
CA ARG A 233 22.41 -6.91 19.29
C ARG A 233 22.49 -5.68 20.19
N THR A 234 21.93 -4.56 19.74
CA THR A 234 22.01 -3.27 20.45
C THR A 234 20.82 -3.00 21.36
N GLY A 235 19.68 -3.66 21.11
CA GLY A 235 18.42 -3.39 21.81
C GLY A 235 17.81 -2.02 21.48
N CYS A 236 18.26 -1.36 20.41
CA CYS A 236 17.77 -0.03 20.06
C CYS A 236 16.29 -0.04 19.64
N GLN A 237 15.60 1.09 19.82
CA GLN A 237 14.24 1.23 19.32
C GLN A 237 14.25 1.22 17.78
N TRP A 238 13.26 0.58 17.15
CA TRP A 238 13.14 0.53 15.69
C TRP A 238 13.23 1.90 15.00
N ARG A 239 12.67 2.96 15.62
CA ARG A 239 12.73 4.33 15.08
C ARG A 239 14.10 4.99 15.19
N ALA A 240 14.97 4.47 16.05
CA ALA A 240 16.34 4.91 16.27
C ALA A 240 17.36 4.10 15.45
N LEU A 241 16.89 3.33 14.46
CA LEU A 241 17.75 2.63 13.53
C LEU A 241 18.61 3.65 12.74
N PRO A 242 19.93 3.44 12.60
CA PRO A 242 20.81 4.31 11.82
C PRO A 242 20.31 4.52 10.38
N HIS A 243 20.58 5.69 9.83
CA HIS A 243 20.15 6.09 8.48
C HIS A 243 20.89 5.35 7.35
N ASP A 244 21.99 4.65 7.66
CA ASP A 244 22.73 3.82 6.70
C ASP A 244 21.93 2.57 6.28
N PHE A 245 21.00 2.13 7.14
CA PHE A 245 20.13 0.98 6.87
C PHE A 245 18.89 1.37 6.05
N PRO A 246 18.20 0.39 5.42
CA PRO A 246 16.90 0.62 4.83
C PRO A 246 15.92 1.24 5.84
N ALA A 247 14.98 2.05 5.36
CA ALA A 247 14.01 2.73 6.21
C ALA A 247 13.38 1.77 7.24
N TRP A 248 13.38 2.17 8.52
CA TRP A 248 12.95 1.31 9.63
C TRP A 248 11.56 0.69 9.42
N SER A 249 10.65 1.40 8.76
CA SER A 249 9.30 0.92 8.45
C SER A 249 9.33 -0.28 7.51
N THR A 250 10.26 -0.30 6.56
CA THR A 250 10.47 -1.39 5.61
C THR A 250 11.05 -2.61 6.32
N VAL A 251 12.12 -2.39 7.10
CA VAL A 251 12.77 -3.44 7.89
C VAL A 251 11.77 -4.10 8.85
N TRP A 252 11.03 -3.29 9.61
CA TRP A 252 9.99 -3.76 10.52
C TRP A 252 8.88 -4.53 9.80
N SER A 253 8.47 -4.09 8.61
CA SER A 253 7.46 -4.79 7.82
C SER A 253 7.92 -6.18 7.43
N TYR A 254 9.16 -6.33 6.95
CA TYR A 254 9.76 -7.63 6.65
C TYR A 254 9.85 -8.51 7.91
N PHE A 255 10.40 -7.98 9.00
CA PHE A 255 10.48 -8.69 10.28
C PHE A 255 9.11 -9.23 10.71
N ARG A 256 8.08 -8.39 10.66
CA ARG A 256 6.71 -8.75 11.04
C ARG A 256 6.09 -9.81 10.13
N ILE A 257 6.34 -9.72 8.82
CA ILE A 257 5.84 -10.70 7.84
C ILE A 257 6.51 -12.06 8.09
N TRP A 258 7.83 -12.08 8.18
CA TRP A 258 8.62 -13.30 8.41
C TRP A 258 8.31 -13.97 9.74
N ARG A 259 7.96 -13.19 10.78
CA ARG A 259 7.51 -13.72 12.06
C ARG A 259 6.17 -14.45 11.94
N LYS A 260 5.26 -13.94 11.10
CA LYS A 260 3.94 -14.55 10.87
C LYS A 260 3.99 -15.74 9.93
N ASP A 261 4.85 -15.69 8.92
CA ASP A 261 5.02 -16.73 7.90
C ASP A 261 5.87 -17.93 8.38
N GLY A 262 6.47 -17.83 9.57
CA GLY A 262 7.34 -18.88 10.10
C GLY A 262 8.76 -18.87 9.51
N THR A 263 9.12 -17.86 8.71
CA THR A 263 10.44 -17.77 8.07
C THR A 263 11.56 -17.73 9.10
N TRP A 264 11.38 -16.96 10.19
CA TRP A 264 12.36 -16.90 11.28
C TRP A 264 12.57 -18.24 11.96
N GLN A 265 11.48 -18.98 12.17
CA GLN A 265 11.52 -20.32 12.76
C GLN A 265 12.28 -21.27 11.83
N ARG A 266 12.04 -21.22 10.51
CA ARG A 266 12.80 -22.02 9.53
C ARG A 266 14.29 -21.71 9.58
N MET A 267 14.66 -20.42 9.50
CA MET A 267 16.05 -19.99 9.59
C MET A 267 16.73 -20.47 10.87
N HIS A 268 16.07 -20.24 12.02
CA HIS A 268 16.60 -20.64 13.32
C HIS A 268 16.76 -22.17 13.44
N THR A 269 15.78 -22.94 12.96
CA THR A 269 15.87 -24.41 12.95
C THR A 269 17.03 -24.90 12.09
N THR A 270 17.18 -24.41 10.86
CA THR A 270 18.28 -24.80 9.96
C THR A 270 19.65 -24.48 10.55
N LEU A 271 19.82 -23.28 11.13
CA LEU A 271 21.07 -22.91 11.78
C LEU A 271 21.36 -23.79 13.01
N ARG A 272 20.33 -24.07 13.82
CA ARG A 272 20.45 -24.96 14.99
C ARG A 272 20.89 -26.36 14.59
N GLU A 273 20.31 -26.94 13.54
CA GLU A 273 20.67 -28.26 13.03
C GLU A 273 22.14 -28.29 12.57
N GLN A 274 22.58 -27.29 11.80
CA GLN A 274 23.97 -27.19 11.35
C GLN A 274 24.96 -27.11 12.51
N VAL A 275 24.66 -26.32 13.54
CA VAL A 275 25.51 -26.21 14.74
C VAL A 275 25.58 -27.54 15.50
N ARG A 276 24.48 -28.28 15.59
CA ARG A 276 24.44 -29.59 16.28
C ARG A 276 25.25 -30.65 15.54
N VAL A 277 25.10 -30.73 14.21
CA VAL A 277 25.88 -31.66 13.38
C VAL A 277 27.38 -31.36 13.48
N ARG A 278 27.77 -30.08 13.47
CA ARG A 278 29.18 -29.67 13.68
C ARG A 278 29.72 -30.06 15.07
N GLN A 279 28.85 -30.18 16.06
CA GLN A 279 29.20 -30.66 17.40
C GLN A 279 29.15 -32.19 17.54
N GLY A 280 28.96 -32.93 16.44
CA GLY A 280 28.86 -34.40 16.45
C GLY A 280 27.56 -34.92 17.08
N ARG A 281 26.49 -34.12 17.07
CA ARG A 281 25.19 -34.46 17.64
C ARG A 281 24.15 -34.63 16.53
N GLU A 282 23.10 -35.39 16.82
CA GLU A 282 21.92 -35.51 15.95
C GLU A 282 21.28 -34.13 15.67
N PRO A 283 20.83 -33.86 14.43
CA PRO A 283 20.28 -32.56 14.03
C PRO A 283 19.03 -32.20 14.83
N THR A 284 18.15 -33.16 15.06
CA THR A 284 16.99 -33.01 15.92
C THR A 284 17.38 -33.28 17.39
N PRO A 285 16.87 -32.48 18.35
CA PRO A 285 17.08 -32.76 19.77
C PRO A 285 16.24 -33.99 20.18
N SER A 286 16.85 -34.92 20.89
CA SER A 286 16.16 -36.09 21.47
C SER A 286 15.26 -35.72 22.66
N ALA A 287 15.54 -34.61 23.35
CA ALA A 287 14.74 -34.09 24.46
C ALA A 287 14.74 -32.55 24.44
N ALA A 288 13.63 -31.94 24.87
CA ALA A 288 13.49 -30.50 25.04
C ALA A 288 13.19 -30.17 26.51
N ILE A 289 14.03 -29.35 27.13
CA ILE A 289 13.78 -28.78 28.47
C ILE A 289 13.28 -27.36 28.24
N ILE A 290 12.05 -27.07 28.67
CA ILE A 290 11.45 -25.73 28.61
C ILE A 290 11.63 -25.11 30.01
N ASP A 291 12.59 -24.18 30.14
CA ASP A 291 12.76 -23.41 31.36
C ASP A 291 11.73 -22.28 31.39
N SER A 292 10.83 -22.29 32.37
CA SER A 292 9.89 -21.20 32.61
C SER A 292 10.54 -20.18 33.54
N GLN A 293 11.03 -19.06 32.99
CA GLN A 293 11.48 -17.96 33.83
C GLN A 293 10.29 -17.38 34.59
N SER A 294 10.29 -17.53 35.92
CA SER A 294 9.33 -16.86 36.80
C SER A 294 9.75 -15.39 36.93
N VAL A 295 8.96 -14.49 36.34
CA VAL A 295 9.09 -13.06 36.62
C VAL A 295 8.47 -12.82 38.00
N LYS A 296 9.25 -12.31 38.95
CA LYS A 296 8.72 -11.84 40.24
C LYS A 296 7.69 -10.75 39.95
N THR A 297 6.41 -11.10 39.98
CA THR A 297 5.34 -10.11 40.04
C THR A 297 5.45 -9.41 41.38
N SER A 298 5.46 -8.07 41.37
CA SER A 298 5.34 -7.30 42.60
C SER A 298 4.04 -7.72 43.29
N GLN A 299 4.14 -8.06 44.57
CA GLN A 299 3.00 -8.43 45.40
C GLN A 299 1.95 -7.30 45.29
N LYS A 300 0.76 -7.60 44.75
CA LYS A 300 -0.37 -6.68 44.88
C LYS A 300 -0.68 -6.57 46.37
N GLY A 301 -0.12 -5.57 47.02
CA GLY A 301 -0.53 -5.10 48.33
C GLY A 301 -1.93 -4.52 48.20
N GLY A 302 -2.93 -5.37 48.33
CA GLY A 302 -4.32 -4.97 48.44
C GLY A 302 -5.00 -5.90 49.43
N PHE A 303 -5.36 -5.37 50.60
CA PHE A 303 -6.29 -6.04 51.51
C PHE A 303 -7.65 -6.16 50.80
N ALA A 304 -7.90 -7.29 50.16
CA ALA A 304 -9.26 -7.68 49.79
C ALA A 304 -9.95 -8.13 51.07
N GLY A 305 -10.73 -7.23 51.68
CA GLY A 305 -11.68 -7.60 52.72
C GLY A 305 -12.66 -8.62 52.16
N MET A 306 -12.63 -9.84 52.70
CA MET A 306 -13.64 -10.86 52.47
C MET A 306 -14.83 -10.54 53.37
N THR A 307 -16.00 -10.30 52.78
CA THR A 307 -17.29 -10.32 53.50
C THR A 307 -18.12 -11.50 53.04
N ALA A 308 -18.71 -12.19 54.02
CA ALA A 308 -19.38 -13.48 53.90
C ALA A 308 -20.70 -13.45 53.11
N GLU A 309 -21.04 -14.61 52.55
CA GLU A 309 -22.26 -14.93 51.84
C GLU A 309 -23.52 -14.60 52.65
N ARG A 310 -24.54 -14.05 51.97
CA ARG A 310 -25.91 -14.03 52.46
C ARG A 310 -26.72 -15.08 51.71
N LYS A 311 -27.43 -15.90 52.50
CA LYS A 311 -28.41 -16.93 52.16
C LYS A 311 -29.39 -16.54 51.06
#